data_AF-A0A7W8DPC1-F1
#
_entry.id   AF-A0A7W8DPC1-F1
#
_cell.length_a   1.000
_cell.length_b   1.000
_cell.length_c   1.000
_cell.angle_alpha   90.00
_cell.angle_beta   90.00
_cell.angle_gamma   90.00
#
_symmetry.space_group_name_H-M   'P 1'
#
loop_
_entity.id
_entity.type
_entity.pdbx_description
1 polymer ?
#
loop_
_entity_poly.entity_id
_entity_poly.type
_entity_poly.pdbx_seq_one_letter_code
_entity_poly.pdbx_strand_id
1 'polypeptide(L)' 'MKALLPILLLTCVSLTAVFAKGGPPINDVCPVDGKAARVIYRIFEEKGPVIFCCATCLDTYRKNPNRFTVKPKAEK' A
#
# COMPACT_ATOMS: atom_id res chain seq x y z
N MET A 1 -42.31 7.30 -24.55
CA MET A 1 -41.55 6.42 -23.64
C MET A 1 -40.54 5.55 -24.41
N LYS A 2 -39.50 6.13 -25.04
CA LYS A 2 -38.47 5.34 -25.75
C LYS A 2 -37.06 5.99 -25.78
N ALA A 3 -36.83 7.04 -25.00
CA ALA A 3 -35.58 7.82 -25.08
C ALA A 3 -34.87 7.96 -23.72
N LEU A 4 -34.96 6.97 -22.85
CA LEU A 4 -34.31 7.00 -21.52
C LEU A 4 -33.21 5.94 -21.35
N LEU A 5 -32.99 5.07 -22.34
CA LEU A 5 -32.06 3.95 -22.25
C LEU A 5 -30.58 4.26 -22.58
N PRO A 6 -30.20 5.26 -23.41
CA PRO A 6 -28.79 5.41 -23.79
C PRO A 6 -27.97 6.28 -22.81
N ILE A 7 -28.61 7.01 -21.90
CA ILE A 7 -27.94 7.94 -20.96
C ILE A 7 -27.34 7.18 -19.76
N LEU A 8 -27.87 6.00 -19.42
CA LEU A 8 -27.42 5.21 -18.27
C LEU A 8 -26.09 4.48 -18.52
N LEU A 9 -25.66 4.34 -19.79
CA LEU A 9 -24.44 3.61 -20.16
C LEU A 9 -23.18 4.48 -20.20
N LEU A 10 -23.31 5.82 -20.26
CA LEU A 10 -22.14 6.72 -20.36
C LEU A 10 -21.49 7.08 -19.02
N THR A 11 -22.10 6.75 -17.87
CA THR A 11 -21.58 7.14 -16.54
C THR A 11 -20.78 6.04 -15.85
N CYS A 12 -20.71 4.82 -16.40
CA CYS A 12 -20.05 3.68 -15.76
C CYS A 12 -18.55 3.49 -16.10
N VAL A 13 -17.98 4.31 -16.98
CA VAL A 13 -16.59 4.10 -17.45
C VAL A 13 -15.52 4.61 -16.46
N SER A 14 -15.88 5.44 -15.47
CA SER A 14 -14.88 6.15 -14.66
C SER A 14 -14.48 5.47 -13.34
N LEU A 15 -15.09 4.34 -12.94
CA LEU A 15 -14.97 3.85 -11.55
C LEU A 15 -13.90 2.77 -11.30
N THR A 16 -13.29 2.19 -12.34
CA THR A 16 -12.44 1.00 -12.15
C THR A 16 -10.97 1.26 -11.78
N ALA A 17 -10.50 2.51 -11.82
CA ALA A 17 -9.06 2.81 -11.67
C ALA A 17 -8.56 3.07 -10.23
N VAL A 18 -9.40 3.03 -9.19
CA VAL A 18 -9.04 3.59 -7.87
C VAL A 18 -8.56 2.56 -6.83
N PHE A 19 -8.72 1.24 -7.05
CA PHE A 19 -8.67 0.28 -5.93
C PHE A 19 -7.43 -0.63 -5.79
N ALA A 20 -6.37 -0.48 -6.58
CA ALA A 20 -5.17 -1.33 -6.45
C ALA A 20 -4.03 -0.65 -5.68
N LYS A 21 -4.29 0.04 -4.55
CA LYS A 21 -3.21 0.49 -3.65
C LYS A 21 -2.70 -0.70 -2.82
N GLY A 22 -1.71 -1.41 -3.34
CA GLY A 22 -0.89 -2.30 -2.53
C GLY A 22 -0.55 -3.61 -3.21
N GLY A 23 0.47 -3.58 -4.08
CA GLY A 23 1.16 -4.78 -4.54
C GLY A 23 1.88 -5.54 -3.41
N PRO A 24 2.81 -6.45 -3.73
CA PRO A 24 3.55 -7.19 -2.72
C PRO A 24 4.39 -6.24 -1.83
N PRO A 25 4.69 -6.61 -0.56
CA PRO A 25 5.55 -5.82 0.30
C PRO A 25 6.89 -5.52 -0.34
N ILE A 26 7.37 -4.29 -0.16
CA ILE A 26 8.63 -3.84 -0.77
C ILE A 26 9.85 -4.24 0.03
N ASN A 27 9.70 -4.64 1.30
CA ASN A 27 10.79 -5.01 2.21
C ASN A 27 10.51 -6.35 2.91
N ASP A 28 11.58 -7.08 3.25
CA ASP A 28 11.49 -8.32 4.05
C ASP A 28 11.85 -8.11 5.53
N VAL A 29 12.68 -7.09 5.80
CA VAL A 29 13.16 -6.74 7.15
C VAL A 29 12.56 -5.42 7.63
N CYS A 30 12.29 -5.35 8.93
CA CYS A 30 11.71 -4.19 9.58
C CYS A 30 12.67 -2.99 9.47
N PRO A 31 12.21 -1.84 8.93
CA PRO A 31 13.06 -0.65 8.78
C PRO A 31 13.50 -0.02 10.12
N VAL A 32 12.82 -0.33 11.22
CA VAL A 32 13.07 0.29 12.53
C VAL A 32 14.11 -0.47 13.35
N ASP A 33 14.01 -1.80 13.40
CA ASP A 33 14.85 -2.64 14.27
C ASP A 33 15.56 -3.80 13.54
N GLY A 34 15.38 -3.93 12.23
CA GLY A 34 16.05 -4.95 11.41
C GLY A 34 15.53 -6.37 11.55
N LYS A 35 14.50 -6.63 12.36
CA LYS A 35 13.93 -7.98 12.53
C LYS A 35 13.09 -8.41 11.33
N ALA A 36 12.79 -9.70 11.21
CA ALA A 36 11.88 -10.21 10.19
C ALA A 36 10.51 -9.51 10.28
N ALA A 37 10.07 -8.93 9.16
CA ALA A 37 8.83 -8.18 9.12
C ALA A 37 7.60 -9.09 8.96
N ARG A 38 6.43 -8.57 9.35
CA ARG A 38 5.15 -9.27 9.29
C ARG A 38 4.15 -8.42 8.53
N VAL A 39 3.48 -9.01 7.54
CA VAL A 39 2.50 -8.32 6.68
C VAL A 39 1.30 -7.72 7.40
N ILE A 40 1.02 -8.15 8.63
CA ILE A 40 -0.06 -7.60 9.46
C ILE A 40 0.25 -6.17 9.96
N TYR A 41 1.53 -5.81 10.11
CA TYR A 41 1.95 -4.47 10.49
C TYR A 41 2.48 -3.78 9.24
N ARG A 42 1.63 -3.00 8.58
CA ARG A 42 1.97 -2.39 7.29
C ARG A 42 1.41 -0.98 7.13
N ILE A 43 2.07 -0.21 6.27
CA ILE A 43 1.51 0.98 5.63
C ILE A 43 1.54 0.79 4.12
N PHE A 44 0.61 1.42 3.40
CA PHE A 44 0.60 1.39 1.95
C PHE A 44 1.29 2.65 1.42
N GLU A 45 2.41 2.47 0.71
CA GLU A 45 3.07 3.53 -0.05
C GLU A 45 2.83 3.31 -1.55
N GLU A 46 3.17 4.31 -2.38
CA GLU A 46 2.96 4.25 -3.83
C GLU A 46 3.72 3.08 -4.48
N LYS A 47 4.91 2.77 -3.98
CA LYS A 47 5.75 1.67 -4.47
C LYS A 47 5.31 0.29 -3.97
N GLY A 48 4.35 0.24 -3.05
CA GLY A 48 3.88 -0.98 -2.39
C GLY A 48 3.90 -0.85 -0.85
N PRO A 49 3.39 -1.85 -0.13
CA PRO A 49 3.34 -1.80 1.31
C PRO A 49 4.72 -1.93 1.95
N VAL A 50 5.00 -1.07 2.94
CA VAL A 50 6.13 -1.22 3.86
C VAL A 50 5.66 -1.99 5.07
N ILE A 51 6.37 -3.07 5.42
CA ILE A 51 6.00 -3.99 6.51
C ILE A 51 6.96 -3.91 7.70
N PHE A 52 6.43 -4.20 8.89
CA PHE A 52 7.12 -4.06 10.18
C PHE A 52 7.03 -5.33 11.00
N CYS A 53 7.93 -5.51 11.97
CA CYS A 53 7.93 -6.69 12.84
C CYS A 53 6.81 -6.64 13.92
N CYS A 54 6.39 -5.44 14.33
CA CYS A 54 5.40 -5.21 15.39
C CYS A 54 4.67 -3.86 15.25
N ALA A 55 3.60 -3.68 16.03
CA ALA A 55 2.82 -2.43 16.08
C ALA A 55 3.66 -1.22 16.55
N THR A 56 4.54 -1.40 17.54
CA THR A 56 5.40 -0.31 18.04
C THR A 56 6.34 0.22 16.96
N CYS A 57 6.91 -0.66 16.12
CA CYS A 57 7.76 -0.22 15.00
C CYS A 57 6.95 0.53 13.93
N LEU A 58 5.74 0.05 13.62
CA LEU A 58 4.82 0.75 12.73
C LEU A 58 4.52 2.18 13.24
N ASP A 59 4.22 2.33 14.53
CA ASP A 59 3.92 3.65 15.12
C ASP A 59 5.14 4.56 15.15
N THR A 60 6.32 4.02 15.47
CA THR A 60 7.59 4.74 15.43
C THR A 60 7.91 5.24 14.03
N TYR A 61 7.73 4.40 13.00
CA TYR A 61 7.91 4.79 11.61
C TYR A 61 6.92 5.88 11.20
N ARG A 62 5.63 5.75 11.54
CA ARG A 62 4.60 6.76 11.23
C ARG A 62 4.92 8.14 11.79
N LYS A 63 5.53 8.21 12.98
CA LYS A 63 5.92 9.48 13.60
C LYS A 63 7.06 10.18 12.86
N ASN A 64 8.02 9.43 12.33
CA ASN A 64 9.22 9.98 11.70
C ASN A 64 9.73 9.09 10.55
N PRO A 65 9.00 8.98 9.42
CA PRO A 65 9.34 8.04 8.35
C PRO A 65 10.72 8.33 7.74
N ASN A 66 11.08 9.61 7.61
CA ASN A 66 12.36 10.08 7.07
C ASN A 66 13.59 9.64 7.89
N ARG A 67 13.40 9.14 9.12
CA ARG A 67 14.50 8.61 9.94
C ARG A 67 14.88 7.17 9.62
N PHE A 68 14.03 6.45 8.89
CA PHE A 68 14.20 5.03 8.65
C PHE A 68 14.42 4.76 7.17
N THR A 69 15.47 4.01 6.86
CA THR A 69 15.73 3.55 5.50
C THR A 69 15.00 2.24 5.25
N VAL A 70 13.98 2.27 4.40
CA VAL A 70 13.34 1.05 3.91
C VAL A 70 14.26 0.43 2.86
N LYS A 71 14.82 -0.73 3.15
CA LYS A 71 15.61 -1.50 2.19
C LYS A 71 14.66 -2.32 1.31
N PRO A 72 14.59 -2.04 -0.01
CA PRO A 72 13.81 -2.86 -0.91
C PRO A 72 14.34 -4.29 -0.91
N LYS A 73 13.46 -5.28 -0.97
CA LYS A 73 13.86 -6.64 -1.32
C LYS A 73 14.39 -6.62 -2.75
N ALA A 74 15.46 -7.39 -3.01
CA ALA A 74 15.98 -7.52 -4.36
C ALA A 74 14.85 -8.03 -5.27
N GLU A 75 14.64 -7.36 -6.40
CA GLU A 75 13.79 -7.87 -7.47
C GLU A 75 14.35 -9.24 -7.88
N LYS A 76 13.51 -10.27 -7.84
CA LYS A 76 13.85 -11.62 -8.30
C LYS A 76 13.41 -11.79 -9.74
#